data_AF-L1J774-F1
#
_entry.id   AF-L1J774-F1
#
_cell.length_a   1.000
_cell.length_b   1.000
_cell.length_c   1.000
_cell.angle_alpha   90.00
_cell.angle_beta   90.00
_cell.angle_gamma   90.00
#
_symmetry.space_group_name_H-M   'P 1'
#
loop_
_entity.id
_entity.type
_entity.pdbx_description
1 polymer ?
#
loop_
_entity_poly.entity_id
_entity_poly.type
_entity_poly.pdbx_seq_one_letter_code
_entity_poly.pdbx_strand_id
1 'polypeptide(L)'
;FPSKVGGRPAWLDPKNLPAAHQLRCGAEGSEGKCDRLLSFLLQIYAPVPDGPEHAFHRSIFIFFCPECCGKDGSIRALRCQLPRENQFYSF
;
A
#
# COMPACT_ATOMS: atom_id res chain seq x y z
N PHE A 1 -5.12 3.61 -12.90
CA PHE A 1 -3.98 2.97 -12.17
C PHE A 1 -4.10 1.47 -12.27
N PRO A 2 -2.98 0.73 -12.28
CA PRO A 2 -3.02 -0.72 -12.44
C PRO A 2 -3.52 -1.39 -11.15
N SER A 3 -4.28 -2.47 -11.33
CA SER A 3 -4.38 -3.53 -10.33
C SER A 3 -3.38 -4.61 -10.71
N LYS A 4 -2.51 -5.03 -9.79
CA LYS A 4 -1.42 -5.97 -10.10
C LYS A 4 -0.88 -6.72 -8.88
N VAL A 5 -0.33 -7.90 -9.12
CA VAL A 5 0.37 -8.74 -8.14
C VAL A 5 1.89 -8.62 -8.37
N GLY A 6 2.65 -8.40 -7.30
CA GLY A 6 4.11 -8.39 -7.30
C GLY A 6 4.76 -7.23 -8.06
N GLY A 7 6.10 -7.25 -8.10
CA GLY A 7 6.91 -6.18 -8.68
C GLY A 7 7.04 -4.96 -7.76
N ARG A 8 7.13 -3.76 -8.34
CA ARG A 8 7.18 -2.49 -7.59
C ARG A 8 5.80 -1.85 -7.52
N PRO A 9 5.36 -1.24 -6.40
CA PRO A 9 4.09 -0.53 -6.35
C PRO A 9 4.04 0.62 -7.36
N ALA A 10 2.89 0.86 -7.99
CA ALA A 10 2.65 2.06 -8.77
C ALA A 10 1.90 3.06 -7.89
N TRP A 11 2.66 3.94 -7.23
CA TRP A 11 2.12 4.90 -6.26
C TRP A 11 1.09 5.82 -6.91
N LEU A 12 -0.07 5.94 -6.24
CA LEU A 12 -1.17 6.80 -6.67
C LEU A 12 -0.88 8.27 -6.35
N ASP A 13 -0.30 8.57 -5.18
CA ASP A 13 0.14 9.93 -4.84
C ASP A 13 1.67 9.98 -4.94
N PRO A 14 2.24 10.70 -5.92
CA PRO A 14 3.69 10.77 -6.09
C PRO A 14 4.38 11.64 -5.03
N LYS A 15 3.63 12.44 -4.25
CA LYS A 15 4.17 13.35 -3.22
C LYS A 15 4.11 12.71 -1.83
N ASN A 16 3.00 12.08 -1.48
CA ASN A 16 2.78 11.52 -0.15
C ASN A 16 3.11 10.02 -0.13
N LEU A 17 4.40 9.70 -0.28
CA LEU A 17 4.89 8.33 -0.25
C LEU A 17 4.97 7.79 1.19
N PRO A 18 4.79 6.47 1.40
CA PRO A 18 4.96 5.87 2.72
C PRO A 18 6.39 6.05 3.23
N ALA A 19 6.52 6.42 4.50
CA ALA A 19 7.82 6.50 5.16
C ALA A 19 8.41 5.09 5.37
N ALA A 20 9.74 4.99 5.46
CA ALA A 20 10.44 3.70 5.57
C ALA A 20 9.94 2.82 6.73
N HIS A 21 9.64 3.41 7.89
CA HIS A 21 9.11 2.67 9.05
C HIS A 21 7.71 2.07 8.78
N GLN A 22 6.91 2.73 7.92
CA GLN A 22 5.62 2.21 7.49
C GLN A 22 5.77 1.03 6.53
N LEU A 23 6.96 0.70 6.06
CA LEU A 23 7.23 -0.48 5.21
C LEU A 23 8.08 -1.54 5.93
N ARG A 24 8.15 -1.50 7.26
CA ARG A 24 8.83 -2.51 8.09
C ARG A 24 7.87 -3.46 8.79
N CYS A 25 8.28 -4.72 8.87
CA CYS A 25 7.57 -5.79 9.57
C CYS A 25 7.48 -5.49 11.07
N GLY A 26 6.26 -5.59 11.62
CA GLY A 26 6.00 -5.42 13.05
C GLY A 26 5.92 -6.72 13.84
N ALA A 27 6.06 -7.87 13.17
CA ALA A 27 5.92 -9.18 13.80
C ALA A 27 7.15 -9.58 14.63
N GLU A 28 6.93 -10.49 15.58
CA GLU A 28 8.00 -11.25 16.25
C GLU A 28 8.52 -12.37 15.34
N GLY A 29 9.79 -12.30 14.99
CA GLY A 29 10.54 -13.28 14.20
C GLY A 29 11.06 -14.45 15.05
N SER A 30 12.00 -15.22 14.49
CA SER A 30 12.70 -16.30 15.22
C SER A 30 13.63 -15.78 16.32
N GLU A 31 14.13 -14.56 16.17
CA GLU A 31 15.18 -13.97 17.01
C GLU A 31 14.71 -12.64 17.63
N GLY A 32 13.41 -12.51 17.89
CA GLY A 32 12.76 -11.28 18.37
C GLY A 32 12.16 -10.45 17.22
N LYS A 33 11.97 -9.14 17.43
CA LYS A 33 11.27 -8.27 16.47
C LYS A 33 11.90 -8.35 15.07
N CYS A 34 11.08 -8.66 14.07
CA CYS A 34 11.53 -8.88 12.70
C CYS A 34 12.15 -7.62 12.05
N ASP A 35 11.45 -6.48 12.07
CA ASP A 35 11.84 -5.16 11.53
C ASP A 35 12.35 -5.08 10.06
N ARG A 36 12.39 -6.20 9.34
CA ARG A 36 12.74 -6.27 7.91
C ARG A 36 11.77 -5.49 7.04
N LEU A 37 12.24 -5.06 5.87
CA LEU A 37 11.39 -4.45 4.86
C LEU A 37 10.35 -5.45 4.35
N LEU A 38 9.11 -4.98 4.23
CA LEU A 38 8.01 -5.75 3.67
C LEU A 38 8.14 -5.79 2.14
N SER A 39 7.84 -6.96 1.57
CA SER A 39 7.76 -7.17 0.13
C SER A 39 6.38 -6.74 -0.39
N PHE A 40 6.36 -6.08 -1.55
CA PHE A 40 5.11 -5.71 -2.20
C PHE A 40 4.40 -6.96 -2.73
N LEU A 41 3.14 -7.15 -2.35
CA LEU A 41 2.32 -8.29 -2.74
C LEU A 41 1.33 -7.93 -3.84
N LEU A 42 0.53 -6.90 -3.62
CA LEU A 42 -0.65 -6.60 -4.45
C LEU A 42 -1.00 -5.12 -4.36
N GLN A 43 -1.42 -4.57 -5.50
CA GLN A 43 -2.09 -3.27 -5.59
C GLN A 43 -3.46 -3.50 -6.22
N ILE A 44 -4.49 -2.91 -5.60
CA ILE A 44 -5.84 -2.88 -6.15
C ILE A 44 -6.19 -1.41 -6.36
N TYR A 45 -6.41 -1.02 -7.62
CA TYR A 45 -7.08 0.23 -7.95
C TYR A 45 -8.58 -0.05 -8.07
N ALA A 46 -9.38 0.60 -7.24
CA ALA A 46 -10.82 0.42 -7.23
C ALA A 46 -11.47 1.80 -7.19
N PRO A 47 -11.87 2.43 -8.29
CA PRO A 47 -12.70 3.64 -8.23
C PRO A 47 -14.15 3.30 -7.80
N VAL A 48 -14.92 4.25 -7.27
CA VAL A 48 -16.38 4.14 -7.03
C VAL A 48 -16.90 5.39 -7.73
N PRO A 49 -17.62 5.25 -8.85
CA PRO A 49 -18.15 6.38 -9.61
C PRO A 49 -18.96 7.35 -8.73
N ASP A 50 -19.82 6.82 -7.86
CA ASP A 50 -20.67 7.59 -6.94
C ASP A 50 -20.10 7.65 -5.51
N GLY A 51 -18.78 7.53 -5.38
CA GLY A 51 -18.09 7.55 -4.11
C GLY A 51 -17.83 8.97 -3.60
N PRO A 52 -17.25 9.11 -2.39
CA PRO A 52 -16.85 10.42 -1.89
C PRO A 52 -15.87 11.10 -2.85
N GLU A 53 -16.07 12.40 -3.11
CA GLU A 53 -15.28 13.15 -4.10
C GLU A 53 -13.77 13.11 -3.82
N HIS A 54 -13.37 13.13 -2.54
CA HIS A 54 -11.98 13.05 -2.09
C HIS A 54 -11.32 11.67 -2.30
N ALA A 55 -12.08 10.68 -2.76
CA ALA A 55 -11.67 9.29 -2.89
C ALA A 55 -11.97 8.70 -4.28
N PHE A 56 -12.14 9.56 -5.28
CA PHE A 56 -12.40 9.18 -6.67
C PHE A 56 -11.33 8.20 -7.19
N HIS A 57 -10.06 8.58 -7.07
CA HIS A 57 -8.97 7.64 -7.21
C HIS A 57 -8.69 7.02 -5.84
N ARG A 58 -8.77 5.70 -5.72
CA ARG A 58 -8.32 5.02 -4.50
C ARG A 58 -7.62 3.71 -4.83
N SER A 59 -6.53 3.48 -4.11
CA SER A 59 -5.77 2.25 -4.18
C SER A 59 -5.51 1.69 -2.79
N ILE A 60 -5.53 0.37 -2.69
CA ILE A 60 -4.97 -0.36 -1.56
C ILE A 60 -3.68 -1.03 -2.03
N PHE A 61 -2.60 -0.85 -1.28
CA PHE A 61 -1.33 -1.53 -1.47
C PHE A 61 -1.13 -2.50 -0.32
N ILE A 62 -0.81 -3.74 -0.63
CA ILE A 62 -0.57 -4.80 0.35
C ILE A 62 0.89 -5.19 0.29
N PHE A 63 1.52 -5.21 1.46
CA PHE A 63 2.88 -5.64 1.68
C PHE A 63 2.90 -6.76 2.73
N PHE A 64 3.89 -7.65 2.65
CA PHE A 64 4.03 -8.75 3.60
C PHE A 64 5.50 -9.10 3.87
N CYS A 65 5.77 -9.72 5.01
CA CYS A 65 7.06 -10.30 5.35
C CYS A 65 7.04 -11.80 5.02
N PRO A 66 7.84 -12.28 4.05
CA PRO A 66 7.91 -13.71 3.73
C PRO A 66 8.29 -14.59 4.93
N GLU A 67 9.21 -14.11 5.76
CA GLU A 67 9.74 -14.81 6.93
C GLU A 67 8.81 -14.83 8.15
N CYS A 68 7.75 -14.02 8.13
CA CYS A 68 6.81 -13.93 9.25
C CYS A 68 5.37 -14.17 8.80
N CYS A 69 5.18 -14.79 7.63
CA CYS A 69 3.87 -15.03 7.05
C CYS A 69 2.94 -15.70 8.07
N GLY A 70 1.71 -15.17 8.20
CA GLY A 70 0.72 -15.66 9.15
C GLY A 70 0.86 -15.14 10.58
N LYS A 71 1.89 -14.34 10.89
CA LYS A 71 2.03 -13.69 12.21
C LYS A 71 1.42 -12.28 12.21
N ASP A 72 0.94 -11.84 13.36
CA ASP A 72 0.46 -10.47 13.53
C ASP A 72 1.58 -9.46 13.27
N GLY A 73 1.26 -8.39 12.53
CA GLY A 73 2.23 -7.38 12.12
C GLY A 73 3.12 -7.76 10.93
N SER A 74 2.94 -8.98 10.37
CA SER A 74 3.68 -9.42 9.17
C SER A 74 3.12 -8.88 7.86
N ILE A 75 1.86 -8.43 7.85
CA ILE A 75 1.16 -7.87 6.70
C ILE A 75 0.83 -6.40 6.96
N ARG A 76 0.90 -5.58 5.91
CA ARG A 76 0.48 -4.18 5.96
C ARG A 76 -0.34 -3.81 4.74
N ALA A 77 -1.49 -3.21 5.00
CA ALA A 77 -2.30 -2.55 4.00
C ALA A 77 -2.12 -1.03 4.12
N LEU A 78 -1.80 -0.38 3.00
CA LEU A 78 -1.73 1.07 2.91
C LEU A 78 -2.82 1.55 1.96
N ARG A 79 -3.61 2.52 2.44
CA ARG A 79 -4.65 3.18 1.66
C ARG A 79 -4.09 4.49 1.09
N CYS A 80 -4.31 4.73 -0.20
CA CYS A 80 -4.02 6.00 -0.84
C CYS A 80 -5.25 6.45 -1.63
N GLN A 81 -5.61 7.72 -1.51
CA GLN A 81 -6.80 8.30 -2.12
C GLN A 81 -6.48 9.69 -2.65
N LEU A 82 -7.05 10.03 -3.80
CA LEU A 82 -6.98 11.37 -4.37
C LEU A 82 -8.37 11.78 -4.89
N PRO A 83 -8.72 13.07 -4.78
CA PRO A 83 -9.90 13.62 -5.42
C PRO A 83 -9.84 13.49 -6.94
N ARG A 84 -11.01 13.59 -7.58
CA ARG A 84 -11.12 13.59 -9.05
C ARG A 84 -10.32 14.72 -9.66
N GLU A 85 -10.52 15.94 -9.16
CA GLU A 85 -9.70 17.10 -9.49
C GLU A 85 -8.48 17.11 -8.58
N ASN A 86 -7.30 16.91 -9.15
CA ASN A 86 -6.03 16.91 -8.42
C ASN A 86 -4.90 17.40 -9.32
N GLN A 87 -3.77 17.76 -8.72
CA GLN A 87 -2.61 18.34 -9.42
C GLN A 87 -1.79 17.33 -10.24
N PHE A 88 -2.08 16.03 -10.19
CA PHE A 88 -1.23 14.98 -10.74
C PHE A 88 -1.81 14.31 -11.99
N TYR A 89 -3.13 14.16 -12.06
CA TYR A 89 -3.81 13.43 -13.12
C TYR A 89 -4.91 14.29 -13.72
N SER A 90 -4.82 14.52 -15.03
CA SER A 90 -5.88 15.17 -15.79
C SER A 90 -7.10 14.26 -15.91
N PHE A 91 -8.25 14.88 -16.16
CA PHE A 91 -9.50 14.21 -16.50
C PHE A 91 -9.39 13.43 -17.81
#